data_AF-A0A8G2M8B7-F1
#
_entry.id   AF-A0A8G2M8B7-F1
#
_cell.length_a   1.000
_cell.length_b   1.000
_cell.length_c   1.000
_cell.angle_alpha   90.00
_cell.angle_beta   90.00
_cell.angle_gamma   90.00
#
_symmetry.space_group_name_H-M   'P 1'
#
loop_
_entity.id
_entity.type
_entity.pdbx_description
1 polymer ?
#
loop_
_entity_poly.entity_id
_entity_poly.type
_entity_poly.pdbx_seq_one_letter_code
_entity_poly.pdbx_strand_id
1 'polypeptide(L)'
;MNLDDKILDKYKTFERDLADSFLGIGGERLTENELAYIIRKPFISNATHDVQEESSRRAITDIYNAVIDPTRLSVLEVENDNEKFYTTTVVVDDFPLDMEYTHLFEKAQNMPFPVECHVKAKIINNEKVKKKFDRAKINHKTTSKRKARYWRQCFGRCSR
;
A
#
# COMPACT_ATOMS: atom_id res chain seq x y z
N MET A 1 33.74 -14.21 5.00
CA MET A 1 32.86 -13.15 5.52
C MET A 1 31.68 -13.06 4.59
N ASN A 2 30.48 -13.29 5.12
CA ASN A 2 29.25 -13.38 4.35
C ASN A 2 28.85 -11.99 3.87
N LEU A 3 28.19 -11.88 2.71
CA LEU A 3 27.78 -10.59 2.14
C LEU A 3 26.88 -9.79 3.10
N ASP A 4 26.08 -10.51 3.89
CA ASP A 4 25.17 -9.96 4.89
C ASP A 4 25.88 -9.21 6.02
N ASP A 5 27.04 -9.70 6.50
CA ASP A 5 27.74 -9.09 7.63
C ASP A 5 28.24 -7.67 7.28
N LYS A 6 28.72 -7.49 6.04
CA LYS A 6 29.17 -6.17 5.55
C LYS A 6 28.02 -5.20 5.33
N ILE A 7 26.86 -5.70 4.94
CA ILE A 7 25.66 -4.89 4.78
C ILE A 7 25.17 -4.44 6.16
N LEU A 8 25.11 -5.36 7.13
CA LEU A 8 24.68 -5.08 8.49
C LEU A 8 25.57 -4.02 9.17
N ASP A 9 26.88 -4.07 8.94
CA ASP A 9 27.82 -3.11 9.51
C ASP A 9 27.63 -1.68 8.97
N LYS A 10 27.36 -1.56 7.66
CA LYS A 10 27.00 -0.27 7.05
C LYS A 10 25.71 0.30 7.62
N TYR A 11 24.70 -0.55 7.85
CA TYR A 11 23.45 -0.12 8.47
C TYR A 11 23.66 0.40 9.90
N LYS A 12 24.53 -0.23 10.69
CA LYS A 12 24.86 0.27 12.05
C LYS A 12 25.53 1.63 12.03
N THR A 13 26.32 1.92 11.00
CA THR A 13 26.98 3.22 10.87
C THR A 13 25.96 4.29 10.49
N PHE A 14 25.11 4.02 9.50
CA PHE A 14 24.01 4.89 9.12
C PHE A 14 23.02 5.18 10.24
N GLU A 15 22.70 4.16 11.04
CA GLU A 15 21.79 4.28 12.17
C GLU A 15 22.33 5.22 13.25
N ARG A 16 23.65 5.17 13.52
CA ARG A 16 24.31 6.12 14.43
C ARG A 16 24.27 7.55 13.89
N ASP A 17 24.61 7.74 12.60
CA ASP A 17 24.63 9.07 11.99
C ASP A 17 23.23 9.74 12.02
N LEU A 18 22.18 8.93 11.83
CA LEU A 18 20.80 9.38 11.98
C LEU A 18 20.48 9.72 13.44
N ALA A 19 20.82 8.85 14.39
CA ALA A 19 20.59 9.11 15.81
C ALA A 19 21.24 10.43 16.25
N ASP A 20 22.49 10.69 15.86
CA ASP A 20 23.21 11.92 16.17
C ASP A 20 22.52 13.15 15.55
N SER A 21 21.99 13.03 14.34
CA SER A 21 21.23 14.11 13.68
C SER A 21 19.91 14.41 14.40
N PHE A 22 19.20 13.38 14.88
CA PHE A 22 17.93 13.52 15.59
C PHE A 22 18.11 14.00 17.04
N LEU A 23 19.22 13.65 17.70
CA LEU A 23 19.57 14.18 19.03
C LEU A 23 19.63 15.70 19.05
N GLY A 24 20.09 16.33 17.97
CA GLY A 24 20.09 17.79 17.82
C GLY A 24 18.70 18.45 17.81
N ILE A 25 17.65 17.67 17.53
CA ILE A 25 16.24 18.10 17.51
C ILE A 25 15.52 17.63 18.79
N GLY A 26 16.23 16.96 19.72
CA GLY A 26 15.67 16.37 20.92
C GLY A 26 14.98 15.01 20.68
N GLY A 27 15.29 14.34 19.58
CA GLY A 27 14.83 12.98 19.30
C GLY A 27 15.59 11.97 20.15
N GLU A 28 14.89 10.99 20.72
CA GLU A 28 15.46 9.89 21.47
C GLU A 28 15.41 8.59 20.65
N ARG A 29 16.43 7.75 20.82
CA ARG A 29 16.50 6.45 20.17
C ARG A 29 15.54 5.48 20.86
N LEU A 30 14.71 4.80 20.07
CA LEU A 30 13.84 3.74 20.57
C LEU A 30 14.65 2.56 21.10
N THR A 31 14.25 2.05 22.26
CA THR A 31 14.74 0.77 22.78
C THR A 31 14.21 -0.39 21.92
N GLU A 32 14.88 -1.55 21.97
CA GLU A 32 14.43 -2.73 21.22
C GLU A 32 13.00 -3.18 21.60
N ASN A 33 12.62 -2.98 22.86
CA ASN A 33 11.28 -3.29 23.37
C ASN A 33 10.22 -2.34 22.80
N GLU A 34 10.52 -1.05 22.74
CA GLU A 34 9.62 -0.06 22.15
C GLU A 34 9.48 -0.26 20.64
N LEU A 35 10.58 -0.61 19.97
CA LEU A 35 10.57 -0.95 18.55
C LEU A 35 9.67 -2.17 18.26
N ALA A 36 9.84 -3.26 19.03
CA ALA A 36 9.01 -4.45 18.90
C ALA A 36 7.52 -4.13 19.11
N TYR A 37 7.22 -3.34 20.14
CA TYR A 37 5.87 -2.89 20.43
C TYR A 37 5.27 -2.03 19.29
N ILE A 38 6.04 -1.08 18.74
CA ILE A 38 5.59 -0.22 17.64
C ILE A 38 5.28 -1.03 16.37
N ILE A 39 6.14 -2.00 16.03
CA ILE A 39 5.92 -2.87 14.86
C ILE A 39 4.66 -3.73 15.05
N ARG A 40 4.41 -4.22 16.27
CA ARG A 40 3.23 -5.03 16.59
C ARG A 40 1.95 -4.20 16.75
N LYS A 41 2.07 -2.91 17.08
CA LYS A 41 0.96 -1.98 17.37
C LYS A 41 -0.20 -2.05 16.36
N PRO A 42 0.01 -2.10 15.03
CA PRO A 42 -1.08 -2.21 14.06
C PRO A 42 -1.96 -3.47 14.25
N PHE A 43 -1.39 -4.54 14.81
CA PHE A 43 -2.06 -5.83 15.03
C PHE A 43 -2.63 -6.00 16.45
N ILE A 44 -2.52 -4.99 17.31
CA ILE A 44 -3.02 -5.01 18.70
C ILE A 44 -3.78 -3.74 19.09
N SER A 45 -3.80 -2.70 18.24
CA SER A 45 -4.27 -1.35 18.58
C SER A 45 -5.73 -1.26 19.04
N ASN A 46 -6.56 -2.26 18.77
CA ASN A 46 -7.98 -2.29 19.16
C ASN A 46 -8.30 -3.30 20.26
N ALA A 47 -7.31 -4.06 20.73
CA ALA A 47 -7.45 -5.05 21.80
C ALA A 47 -6.87 -4.53 23.12
N THR A 48 -7.47 -4.90 24.25
CA THR A 48 -6.85 -4.64 25.57
C THR A 48 -5.66 -5.58 25.75
N HIS A 49 -4.45 -5.03 25.82
CA HIS A 49 -3.21 -5.80 25.95
C HIS A 49 -2.26 -5.17 26.96
N ASP A 50 -1.40 -6.00 27.57
CA ASP A 50 -0.31 -5.52 28.42
C ASP A 50 0.89 -5.12 27.56
N VAL A 51 1.29 -3.85 27.66
CA VAL A 51 2.44 -3.29 26.95
C VAL A 51 3.74 -4.02 27.32
N GLN A 52 3.89 -4.46 28.57
CA GLN A 52 5.11 -5.15 29.02
C GLN A 52 5.23 -6.53 28.38
N GLU A 53 4.13 -7.30 28.37
CA GLU A 53 4.10 -8.62 27.74
C GLU A 53 4.37 -8.53 26.24
N GLU A 54 3.70 -7.62 25.54
CA GLU A 54 3.85 -7.48 24.09
C GLU A 54 5.22 -6.92 23.69
N SER A 55 5.83 -6.07 24.52
CA SER A 55 7.20 -5.57 24.29
C SER A 55 8.28 -6.64 24.51
N SER A 56 7.97 -7.69 25.29
CA SER A 56 8.90 -8.80 25.58
C SER A 56 8.92 -9.87 24.49
N ARG A 57 7.88 -9.93 23.65
CA ARG A 57 7.73 -10.86 22.53
C ARG A 57 8.54 -10.40 21.33
N ARG A 58 9.74 -10.96 21.18
CA ARG A 58 10.72 -10.57 20.15
C ARG A 58 10.89 -11.58 19.01
N ALA A 59 10.19 -12.72 19.04
CA ALA A 59 10.32 -13.70 17.97
C ALA A 59 9.67 -13.18 16.69
N ILE A 60 10.27 -13.46 15.53
CA ILE A 60 9.77 -13.01 14.22
C ILE A 60 8.35 -13.51 13.96
N THR A 61 8.02 -14.71 14.46
CA THR A 61 6.67 -15.27 14.44
C THR A 61 5.70 -14.37 15.20
N ASP A 62 6.08 -13.96 16.41
CA ASP A 62 5.24 -13.18 17.30
C ASP A 62 4.98 -11.77 16.77
N ILE A 63 5.85 -11.23 15.91
CA ILE A 63 5.64 -9.91 15.30
C ILE A 63 4.38 -9.91 14.40
N TYR A 64 4.03 -11.06 13.80
CA TYR A 64 2.96 -11.19 12.80
C TYR A 64 1.94 -12.29 13.12
N ASN A 65 1.66 -12.56 14.40
CA ASN A 65 0.62 -13.52 14.82
C ASN A 65 -0.79 -12.93 14.64
N ALA A 66 -1.19 -12.64 13.41
CA ALA A 66 -2.51 -12.14 13.09
C ALA A 66 -3.03 -12.78 11.81
N VAL A 67 -4.18 -13.45 11.91
CA VAL A 67 -4.90 -13.97 10.75
C VAL A 67 -5.87 -12.90 10.28
N ILE A 68 -5.71 -12.44 9.05
CA ILE A 68 -6.62 -11.48 8.43
C ILE A 68 -7.68 -12.27 7.66
N ASP A 69 -8.94 -12.14 8.05
CA ASP A 69 -10.08 -12.69 7.31
C ASP A 69 -10.71 -11.62 6.40
N PRO A 70 -10.53 -11.70 5.06
CA PRO A 70 -11.07 -10.74 4.11
C PRO A 70 -12.52 -11.05 3.68
N THR A 71 -13.19 -12.02 4.30
CA THR A 71 -14.55 -12.44 3.90
C THR A 71 -15.59 -11.33 4.08
N ARG A 72 -15.31 -10.33 4.93
CA ARG A 72 -16.18 -9.17 5.17
C ARG A 72 -15.72 -7.95 4.38
N LEU A 73 -16.52 -7.58 3.37
CA LEU A 73 -16.23 -6.53 2.39
C LEU A 73 -16.01 -5.11 2.95
N SER A 74 -16.57 -4.80 4.13
CA SER A 74 -16.56 -3.45 4.70
C SER A 74 -15.56 -3.26 5.84
N VAL A 75 -15.08 -4.35 6.43
CA VAL A 75 -14.26 -4.32 7.65
C VAL A 75 -13.36 -5.55 7.64
N LEU A 76 -12.06 -5.36 7.81
CA LEU A 76 -11.10 -6.45 7.96
C LEU A 76 -11.21 -6.99 9.38
N GLU A 77 -11.55 -8.27 9.51
CA GLU A 77 -11.47 -8.99 10.77
C GLU A 77 -10.04 -9.50 10.92
N VAL A 78 -9.39 -9.08 12.01
CA VAL A 78 -8.05 -9.53 12.37
C VAL A 78 -8.18 -10.36 13.63
N GLU A 79 -7.77 -11.61 13.54
CA GLU A 79 -7.79 -12.57 14.63
C GLU A 79 -6.37 -12.74 15.18
N ASN A 80 -6.19 -12.38 16.44
CA ASN A 80 -4.96 -12.58 17.20
C ASN A 80 -5.25 -13.60 18.31
N ASP A 81 -4.21 -14.19 18.91
CA ASP A 81 -4.31 -15.27 19.91
C ASP A 81 -5.22 -14.89 21.11
N ASN A 82 -5.31 -13.60 21.40
CA ASN A 82 -6.06 -13.08 22.55
C ASN A 82 -7.49 -12.63 22.19
N GLU A 83 -7.69 -11.97 21.03
CA GLU A 83 -8.99 -11.37 20.65
C GLU A 83 -9.13 -11.17 19.13
N LYS A 84 -10.39 -11.09 18.67
CA LYS A 84 -10.77 -10.67 17.31
C LYS A 84 -11.06 -9.17 17.29
N PHE A 85 -10.44 -8.43 16.40
CA PHE A 85 -10.70 -7.01 16.23
C PHE A 85 -10.95 -6.63 14.78
N TYR A 86 -11.63 -5.50 14.63
CA TYR A 86 -12.11 -4.99 13.36
C TYR A 86 -11.33 -3.74 12.99
N THR A 87 -10.71 -3.72 11.82
CA THR A 87 -10.02 -2.54 11.28
C THR A 87 -10.53 -2.20 9.88
N THR A 88 -10.60 -0.92 9.58
CA THR A 88 -11.01 -0.41 8.27
C THR A 88 -9.82 -0.15 7.34
N THR A 89 -8.59 -0.13 7.88
CA THR A 89 -7.41 0.30 7.13
C THR A 89 -6.21 -0.55 7.51
N VAL A 90 -5.63 -1.26 6.53
CA VAL A 90 -4.34 -1.95 6.64
C VAL A 90 -3.47 -1.43 5.49
N VAL A 91 -2.24 -1.01 5.81
CA VAL A 91 -1.27 -0.62 4.80
C VAL A 91 -0.62 -1.89 4.26
N VAL A 92 -0.97 -2.27 3.04
CA VAL A 92 -0.58 -3.56 2.44
C VAL A 92 0.72 -3.45 1.62
N ASP A 93 1.15 -2.24 1.22
CA ASP A 93 2.26 -2.11 0.28
C ASP A 93 3.14 -0.89 0.56
N ASP A 94 4.44 -1.07 0.28
CA ASP A 94 5.48 -0.04 0.37
C ASP A 94 5.53 0.66 -0.99
N PHE A 95 4.61 1.61 -1.18
CA PHE A 95 4.54 2.34 -2.45
C PHE A 95 5.78 3.26 -2.60
N PRO A 96 6.40 3.29 -3.80
CA PRO A 96 7.49 4.22 -4.06
C PRO A 96 7.04 5.68 -3.88
N LEU A 97 7.96 6.54 -3.44
CA LEU A 97 7.71 7.98 -3.21
C LEU A 97 7.15 8.68 -4.47
N ASP A 98 7.54 8.19 -5.65
CA ASP A 98 7.00 8.61 -6.94
C ASP A 98 6.09 7.52 -7.53
N MET A 99 4.79 7.82 -7.54
CA MET A 99 3.75 6.98 -8.14
C MET A 99 3.29 7.49 -9.51
N GLU A 100 3.99 8.46 -10.12
CA GLU A 100 3.66 8.93 -11.46
C GLU A 100 3.61 7.73 -12.43
N TYR A 101 2.50 7.62 -13.17
CA TYR A 101 2.23 6.54 -14.13
C TYR A 101 2.04 5.13 -13.55
N THR A 102 1.89 4.98 -12.22
CA THR A 102 1.53 3.67 -11.64
C THR A 102 0.06 3.34 -11.92
N HIS A 103 -0.20 2.18 -12.53
CA HIS A 103 -1.54 1.67 -12.80
C HIS A 103 -2.18 1.08 -11.52
N LEU A 104 -2.56 1.97 -10.59
CA LEU A 104 -3.13 1.58 -9.29
C LEU A 104 -4.33 0.62 -9.42
N PHE A 105 -5.17 0.87 -10.43
CA PHE A 105 -6.37 0.06 -10.70
C PHE A 105 -6.06 -1.34 -11.21
N GLU A 106 -4.99 -1.52 -11.99
CA GLU A 106 -4.57 -2.83 -12.47
C GLU A 106 -4.00 -3.68 -11.33
N LYS A 107 -3.19 -3.05 -10.47
CA LYS A 107 -2.72 -3.69 -9.23
C LYS A 107 -3.88 -4.08 -8.31
N ALA A 108 -4.86 -3.20 -8.11
CA ALA A 108 -6.04 -3.48 -7.29
C ALA A 108 -6.90 -4.63 -7.87
N GLN A 109 -7.02 -4.73 -9.19
CA GLN A 109 -7.76 -5.83 -9.85
C GLN A 109 -7.06 -7.19 -9.70
N ASN A 110 -5.73 -7.21 -9.57
CA ASN A 110 -4.96 -8.44 -9.42
C ASN A 110 -4.92 -8.96 -7.97
N MET A 111 -5.51 -8.24 -7.00
CA MET A 111 -5.56 -8.72 -5.62
C MET A 111 -6.58 -9.87 -5.49
N PRO A 112 -6.28 -10.90 -4.69
CA PRO A 112 -7.15 -12.06 -4.51
C PRO A 112 -8.40 -11.76 -3.66
N PHE A 113 -8.57 -10.52 -3.24
CA PHE A 113 -9.69 -10.03 -2.45
C PHE A 113 -10.16 -8.67 -3.00
N PRO A 114 -11.45 -8.34 -2.85
CA PRO A 114 -11.99 -7.03 -3.22
C PRO A 114 -11.37 -5.92 -2.37
N VAL A 115 -10.97 -4.82 -3.02
CA VAL A 115 -10.22 -3.72 -2.40
C VAL A 115 -10.97 -2.40 -2.58
N GLU A 116 -11.13 -1.64 -1.50
CA GLU A 116 -11.61 -0.25 -1.55
C GLU A 116 -10.42 0.71 -1.50
N CYS A 117 -10.25 1.56 -2.52
CA CYS A 117 -9.12 2.49 -2.60
C CYS A 117 -9.54 3.93 -2.32
N HIS A 118 -9.00 4.55 -1.27
CA HIS A 118 -9.21 5.96 -0.94
C HIS A 118 -8.04 6.81 -1.44
N VAL A 119 -8.17 7.40 -2.63
CA VAL A 119 -7.09 8.18 -3.26
C VAL A 119 -7.23 9.67 -2.94
N LYS A 120 -6.29 10.23 -2.17
CA LYS A 120 -6.16 11.68 -1.93
C LYS A 120 -5.23 12.30 -2.97
N ALA A 121 -5.75 12.60 -4.17
CA ALA A 121 -4.97 13.24 -5.22
C ALA A 121 -4.99 14.78 -5.11
N LYS A 122 -3.82 15.42 -5.12
CA LYS A 122 -3.70 16.86 -5.43
C LYS A 122 -3.72 17.04 -6.94
N ILE A 123 -4.62 17.88 -7.46
CA ILE A 123 -4.62 18.23 -8.88
C ILE A 123 -3.42 19.14 -9.15
N ILE A 124 -2.30 18.54 -9.53
CA ILE A 124 -1.18 19.29 -10.10
C ILE A 124 -1.66 19.80 -11.47
N ASN A 125 -1.70 21.12 -11.65
CA ASN A 125 -2.17 21.75 -12.88
C ASN A 125 -1.11 21.60 -13.98
N ASN A 126 -0.83 20.37 -14.38
CA ASN A 126 0.15 20.04 -15.38
C ASN A 126 -0.54 20.06 -16.75
N GLU A 127 -0.52 21.21 -17.43
CA GLU A 127 -1.22 21.42 -18.72
C GLU A 127 -0.89 20.34 -19.77
N LYS A 128 0.30 19.73 -19.67
CA LYS A 128 0.74 18.61 -20.51
C LYS A 128 -0.10 17.34 -20.30
N VAL A 129 -0.56 17.07 -19.08
CA VAL A 129 -1.39 15.91 -18.73
C VAL A 129 -2.82 16.10 -19.22
N LYS A 130 -3.40 17.30 -19.06
CA LYS A 130 -4.71 17.66 -19.63
C LYS A 130 -4.73 17.44 -21.15
N LYS A 131 -3.71 17.94 -21.86
CA LYS A 131 -3.58 17.74 -23.32
C LYS A 131 -3.44 16.27 -23.74
N LYS A 132 -2.87 15.39 -22.89
CA LYS A 132 -2.80 13.94 -23.18
C LYS A 132 -4.16 13.28 -22.96
N PHE A 133 -4.85 13.62 -21.87
CA PHE A 133 -6.21 13.13 -21.57
C PHE A 133 -7.24 13.55 -22.62
N ASP A 134 -7.22 14.82 -23.05
CA ASP A 134 -8.12 15.32 -24.09
C ASP A 134 -7.88 14.61 -25.43
N ARG A 135 -6.62 14.35 -25.79
CA ARG A 135 -6.26 13.56 -26.96
C ARG A 135 -6.76 12.12 -26.87
N ALA A 136 -6.60 11.47 -25.72
CA ALA A 136 -7.10 10.10 -25.50
C ALA A 136 -8.64 10.04 -25.62
N LYS A 137 -9.36 11.04 -25.08
CA LYS A 137 -10.83 11.15 -25.17
C LYS A 137 -11.31 11.34 -26.61
N ILE A 138 -10.62 12.18 -27.39
CA ILE A 138 -10.90 12.38 -28.82
C ILE A 138 -10.65 11.09 -29.60
N ASN A 139 -9.53 10.39 -29.33
CA ASN A 139 -9.17 9.14 -30.00
C ASN A 139 -10.16 8.00 -29.69
N HIS A 140 -10.65 7.90 -28.45
CA HIS A 140 -11.71 6.93 -28.12
C HIS A 140 -13.01 7.25 -28.87
N LYS A 141 -13.42 8.52 -28.93
CA LYS A 141 -14.66 8.92 -29.62
C LYS A 141 -14.57 8.69 -31.13
N THR A 142 -13.43 8.95 -31.76
CA THR A 142 -13.22 8.69 -33.18
C THR A 142 -13.17 7.19 -33.47
N THR A 143 -12.54 6.40 -32.62
CA THR A 143 -12.49 4.93 -32.74
C THR A 143 -13.88 4.31 -32.63
N SER A 144 -14.69 4.74 -31.66
CA SER A 144 -16.10 4.29 -31.52
C SER A 144 -16.95 4.67 -32.72
N LYS A 145 -16.77 5.89 -33.27
CA LYS A 145 -17.45 6.32 -34.51
C LYS A 145 -17.00 5.52 -35.73
N ARG A 146 -15.71 5.20 -35.85
CA ARG A 146 -15.16 4.37 -36.96
C ARG A 146 -15.71 2.95 -36.88
N LYS A 147 -15.73 2.32 -35.70
CA LYS A 147 -16.38 1.02 -35.49
C LYS A 147 -17.87 1.08 -35.85
N ALA A 148 -18.63 2.06 -35.35
CA ALA A 148 -20.05 2.20 -35.69
C ALA A 148 -20.33 2.47 -37.19
N ARG A 149 -19.39 3.08 -37.92
CA ARG A 149 -19.49 3.29 -39.37
C ARG A 149 -19.15 2.01 -40.14
N TYR A 150 -18.11 1.29 -39.73
CA TYR A 150 -17.71 0.00 -40.31
C TYR A 150 -18.82 -1.05 -40.14
N TRP A 151 -19.38 -1.17 -38.93
CA TRP A 151 -20.50 -2.08 -38.67
C TRP A 151 -21.73 -1.77 -39.54
N ARG A 152 -22.07 -0.49 -39.75
CA ARG A 152 -23.15 -0.10 -40.68
C ARG A 152 -22.85 -0.46 -42.14
N GLN A 153 -21.59 -0.35 -42.56
CA GLN A 153 -21.17 -0.63 -43.93
C GLN A 153 -21.11 -2.14 -44.24
N CYS A 154 -20.74 -2.95 -43.25
CA CYS A 154 -20.74 -4.41 -43.35
C CYS A 154 -22.15 -5.00 -43.28
N PHE A 155 -23.00 -4.55 -42.36
CA PHE A 155 -24.39 -5.04 -42.25
C PHE A 155 -25.28 -4.54 -43.39
N GLY A 156 -25.06 -3.32 -43.90
CA GLY A 156 -25.78 -2.81 -45.07
C GLY A 156 -25.46 -3.52 -46.39
N ARG A 157 -24.38 -4.31 -46.45
CA ARG A 157 -24.02 -5.15 -47.61
C ARG A 157 -24.58 -6.58 -47.55
N CYS A 158 -25.08 -7.04 -46.40
CA CYS A 158 -25.68 -8.38 -46.26
C CYS A 158 -27.20 -8.41 -46.52
N SER A 159 -27.83 -7.28 -46.86
CA SER A 159 -29.29 -7.18 -47.10
C SER A 159 -29.66 -6.85 -48.55
N ARG A 160 -28.80 -7.18 -49.51
CA ARG A 160 -29.11 -7.15 -50.95
C ARG A 160 -28.76 -8.46 -51.60
#